data_AF-A0A7S3U6C4-F1
#
_entry.id   AF-A0A7S3U6C4-F1
#
_cell.length_a   1.000
_cell.length_b   1.000
_cell.length_c   1.000
_cell.angle_alpha   90.00
_cell.angle_beta   90.00
_cell.angle_gamma   90.00
#
_symmetry.space_group_name_H-M   'P 1'
#
loop_
_entity.id
_entity.type
_entity.pdbx_description
1 polymer ?
#
loop_
_entity_poly.entity_id
_entity_poly.type
_entity_poly.pdbx_seq_one_letter_code
_entity_poly.pdbx_strand_id
1 'polypeptide(L)'
;GFEAHTPLLGGVGALPAEVMPVLEPVNALSVPTWIVHWSSVFEFLLAMNLAWRYAEVSGNQKWKGLTWGMLPSHISSCAALTFHIFYNQVPWVLTAQAFFTFMGNTTLCIAAGRIAMSNGWTVNELNPLTAISGAFAKLTGGGGKE
;
A
#
# COMPACT_ATOMS: atom_id res chain seq x y z
N GLY A 1 -32.25 5.61 1.18
CA GLY A 1 -31.71 6.07 -0.12
C GLY A 1 -30.30 6.54 0.13
N PHE A 2 -29.33 6.13 -0.68
CA PHE A 2 -27.99 6.68 -0.60
C PHE A 2 -28.07 8.15 -1.04
N GLU A 3 -27.84 9.05 -0.08
CA GLU A 3 -27.85 10.50 -0.29
C GLU A 3 -26.69 10.88 -1.21
N ALA A 4 -26.97 11.71 -2.23
CA ALA A 4 -25.96 12.15 -3.17
C ALA A 4 -24.91 13.02 -2.46
N HIS A 5 -23.65 12.62 -2.54
CA HIS A 5 -22.55 13.39 -1.98
C HIS A 5 -22.42 14.73 -2.73
N THR A 6 -22.12 15.82 -2.00
CA THR A 6 -21.84 17.11 -2.62
C THR A 6 -20.70 16.97 -3.64
N PRO A 7 -20.88 17.42 -4.90
CA PRO A 7 -19.85 17.29 -5.92
C PRO A 7 -18.56 18.03 -5.54
N LEU A 8 -17.40 17.37 -5.67
CA LEU A 8 -16.10 17.99 -5.45
C LEU A 8 -15.93 19.20 -6.38
N LEU A 9 -15.62 20.38 -5.82
CA LEU A 9 -15.44 21.64 -6.56
C LEU A 9 -16.63 21.98 -7.50
N GLY A 10 -17.86 21.60 -7.13
CA GLY A 10 -19.04 21.86 -7.99
C GLY A 10 -19.18 20.89 -9.17
N GLY A 11 -18.49 19.74 -9.13
CA GLY A 11 -18.54 18.72 -10.18
C GLY A 11 -17.36 18.78 -11.14
N VAL A 12 -16.25 19.42 -10.77
CA VAL A 12 -15.03 19.42 -11.57
C VAL A 12 -14.55 17.97 -11.76
N GLY A 13 -14.56 17.51 -13.00
CA GLY A 13 -14.23 16.13 -13.36
C GLY A 13 -15.42 15.16 -13.38
N ALA A 14 -16.65 15.63 -13.17
CA ALA A 14 -17.87 14.93 -13.57
C ALA A 14 -18.16 15.24 -15.04
N LEU A 15 -18.57 14.25 -15.82
CA LEU A 15 -18.91 14.44 -17.22
C LEU A 15 -20.28 15.14 -17.31
N PRO A 16 -20.42 16.23 -18.08
CA PRO A 16 -21.71 16.88 -18.25
C PRO A 16 -22.67 15.97 -19.03
N ALA A 17 -23.95 16.03 -18.70
CA ALA A 17 -24.99 15.20 -19.33
C ALA A 17 -25.08 15.41 -20.87
N GLU A 18 -24.55 16.53 -21.38
CA GLU A 18 -24.47 16.78 -22.82
C GLU A 18 -23.40 15.94 -23.54
N VAL A 19 -22.37 15.47 -22.82
CA VAL A 19 -21.26 14.66 -23.36
C VAL A 19 -21.55 13.16 -23.22
N MET A 20 -22.30 12.77 -22.19
CA MET A 20 -22.74 11.39 -21.96
C MET A 20 -24.26 11.34 -21.72
N PRO A 21 -25.07 10.79 -22.65
CA PRO A 21 -26.53 10.76 -22.54
C PRO A 21 -27.04 9.82 -21.42
N VAL A 22 -26.15 9.09 -20.75
CA VAL A 22 -26.44 8.27 -19.58
C VAL A 22 -25.94 9.04 -18.35
N LEU A 23 -26.87 9.51 -17.52
CA LEU A 23 -26.55 10.11 -16.23
C LEU A 23 -25.81 9.04 -15.39
N GLU A 24 -24.55 9.31 -15.02
CA GLU A 24 -23.79 8.35 -14.22
C GLU A 24 -24.46 8.12 -12.85
N PRO A 25 -24.46 6.87 -12.33
CA PRO A 25 -24.95 6.57 -11.00
C PRO A 25 -24.26 7.42 -9.90
N VAL A 26 -24.98 7.76 -8.84
CA VAL A 26 -24.50 8.60 -7.71
C VAL A 26 -23.23 8.08 -7.01
N ASN A 27 -22.99 6.79 -7.15
CA ASN A 27 -21.89 6.00 -6.62
C ASN A 27 -20.72 5.82 -7.61
N ALA A 28 -20.77 6.48 -8.77
CA ALA A 28 -19.68 6.56 -9.71
C ALA A 28 -18.51 7.38 -9.14
N LEU A 29 -17.29 6.95 -9.46
CA LEU A 29 -16.09 7.72 -9.15
C LEU A 29 -15.91 8.83 -10.20
N SER A 30 -15.52 10.02 -9.74
CA SER A 30 -15.16 11.12 -10.64
C SER A 30 -13.92 10.79 -11.47
N VAL A 31 -13.74 11.44 -12.63
CA VAL A 31 -12.57 11.24 -13.51
C VAL A 31 -11.23 11.43 -12.77
N PRO A 32 -11.04 12.49 -11.95
CA PRO A 32 -9.82 12.64 -11.15
C PRO A 32 -9.59 11.48 -10.20
N THR A 33 -10.66 10.95 -9.59
CA THR A 33 -10.57 9.80 -8.68
C THR A 33 -10.14 8.53 -9.45
N TRP A 34 -10.67 8.29 -10.65
CA TRP A 34 -10.23 7.20 -11.51
C TRP A 34 -8.76 7.28 -11.87
N ILE A 35 -8.27 8.47 -12.23
CA ILE A 35 -6.86 8.69 -12.57
C ILE A 35 -5.97 8.25 -11.40
N VAL A 36 -6.27 8.68 -10.18
CA VAL A 36 -5.47 8.32 -9.00
C VAL A 36 -5.52 6.80 -8.75
N HIS A 37 -6.68 6.16 -8.84
CA HIS A 37 -6.81 4.71 -8.62
C HIS A 37 -5.97 3.90 -9.60
N TRP A 38 -6.04 4.22 -10.89
CA TRP A 38 -5.25 3.54 -11.91
C TRP A 38 -3.76 3.83 -11.76
N SER A 39 -3.38 5.08 -11.52
CA SER A 39 -1.98 5.46 -11.28
C SER A 39 -1.38 4.68 -10.12
N SER A 40 -2.06 4.57 -8.98
CA SER A 40 -1.56 3.83 -7.82
C SER A 40 -1.40 2.32 -8.09
N VAL A 41 -2.27 1.70 -8.89
CA VAL A 41 -2.11 0.30 -9.30
C VAL A 41 -0.82 0.11 -10.12
N PHE A 42 -0.56 0.99 -11.08
CA PHE A 42 0.66 0.95 -11.89
C PHE A 42 1.92 1.27 -11.08
N GLU A 43 1.87 2.28 -10.21
CA GLU A 43 2.97 2.63 -9.30
C GLU A 43 3.35 1.44 -8.42
N PHE A 44 2.36 0.67 -7.95
CA PHE A 44 2.63 -0.51 -7.14
C PHE A 44 3.30 -1.63 -7.95
N LEU A 45 2.92 -1.84 -9.22
CA LEU A 45 3.63 -2.77 -10.12
C LEU A 45 5.08 -2.33 -10.38
N LEU A 46 5.30 -1.04 -10.56
CA LEU A 46 6.65 -0.49 -10.69
C LEU A 46 7.47 -0.71 -9.41
N ALA A 47 6.86 -0.54 -8.23
CA ALA A 47 7.51 -0.82 -6.95
C ALA A 47 7.84 -2.31 -6.79
N MET A 48 6.95 -3.22 -7.19
CA MET A 48 7.20 -4.66 -7.21
C MET A 48 8.38 -5.04 -8.11
N ASN A 49 8.45 -4.44 -9.31
CA ASN A 49 9.56 -4.62 -10.24
C ASN A 49 10.87 -4.07 -9.68
N LEU A 50 10.82 -2.90 -9.04
CA LEU A 50 12.00 -2.29 -8.40
C LEU A 50 12.53 -3.16 -7.26
N ALA A 51 11.65 -3.69 -6.40
CA ALA A 51 12.04 -4.61 -5.33
C ALA A 51 12.70 -5.87 -5.87
N TRP A 52 12.22 -6.41 -6.99
CA TRP A 52 12.82 -7.57 -7.63
C TRP A 52 14.23 -7.28 -8.15
N ARG A 53 14.39 -6.18 -8.90
CA ARG A 53 15.70 -5.75 -9.42
C ARG A 53 16.67 -5.42 -8.29
N TYR A 54 16.19 -4.81 -7.20
CA TYR A 54 17.00 -4.54 -6.02
C TYR A 54 17.54 -5.83 -5.39
N ALA A 55 16.77 -6.92 -5.40
CA ALA A 55 17.23 -8.22 -4.92
C ALA A 55 18.43 -8.76 -5.73
N GLU A 56 18.46 -8.47 -7.03
CA GLU A 56 19.53 -8.92 -7.94
C GLU A 56 20.79 -8.07 -7.76
N VAL A 57 20.64 -6.75 -7.62
CA VAL A 57 21.77 -5.83 -7.43
C VAL A 57 22.37 -5.96 -6.02
N SER A 58 21.55 -6.10 -4.98
CA SER A 58 22.03 -6.23 -3.59
C SER A 58 22.52 -7.63 -3.22
N GLY A 59 22.25 -8.64 -4.05
CA GLY A 59 22.47 -10.05 -3.74
C GLY A 59 21.51 -10.63 -2.69
N ASN A 60 20.66 -9.80 -2.07
CA ASN A 60 19.72 -10.25 -1.04
C ASN A 60 18.39 -10.74 -1.66
N GLN A 61 18.31 -12.06 -1.91
CA GLN A 61 17.11 -12.69 -2.49
C GLN A 61 15.85 -12.57 -1.61
N LYS A 62 15.94 -12.13 -0.35
CA LYS A 62 14.76 -11.89 0.50
C LYS A 62 13.86 -10.79 -0.08
N TRP A 63 14.42 -9.86 -0.84
CA TRP A 63 13.67 -8.84 -1.58
C TRP A 63 12.76 -9.41 -2.67
N LYS A 64 13.13 -10.55 -3.31
CA LYS A 64 12.19 -11.27 -4.19
C LYS A 64 11.02 -11.85 -3.39
N GLY A 65 11.29 -12.30 -2.17
CA GLY A 65 10.26 -12.72 -1.21
C GLY A 65 9.30 -11.58 -0.84
N LEU A 66 9.79 -10.34 -0.74
CA LEU A 66 8.95 -9.15 -0.57
C LEU A 66 8.07 -8.92 -1.80
N THR A 67 8.60 -9.01 -3.02
CA THR A 67 7.79 -8.90 -4.24
C THR A 67 6.66 -9.93 -4.28
N TRP A 68 6.92 -11.19 -3.90
CA TRP A 68 5.86 -12.19 -3.76
C TRP A 68 4.86 -11.85 -2.66
N GLY A 69 5.32 -11.30 -1.53
CA GLY A 69 4.45 -10.85 -0.45
C GLY A 69 3.61 -9.61 -0.77
N MET A 70 4.00 -8.82 -1.77
CA MET A 70 3.24 -7.67 -2.28
C MET A 70 2.06 -8.10 -3.16
N LEU A 71 2.10 -9.29 -3.78
CA LEU A 71 1.11 -9.74 -4.75
C LEU A 71 -0.33 -9.79 -4.21
N PRO A 72 -0.62 -10.30 -3.00
CA PRO A 72 -1.98 -10.27 -2.46
C PRO A 72 -2.50 -8.84 -2.28
N SER A 73 -1.65 -7.90 -1.87
CA SER A 73 -2.03 -6.48 -1.74
C SER A 73 -2.37 -5.87 -3.11
N HIS A 74 -1.65 -6.24 -4.17
CA HIS A 74 -1.98 -5.80 -5.52
C HIS A 74 -3.32 -6.36 -6.02
N ILE A 75 -3.60 -7.64 -5.73
CA ILE A 75 -4.90 -8.27 -6.06
C ILE A 75 -6.05 -7.54 -5.34
N SER A 76 -5.84 -7.13 -4.09
CA SER A 76 -6.80 -6.28 -3.36
C SER A 76 -7.12 -4.99 -4.12
N SER A 77 -6.11 -4.26 -4.60
CA SER A 77 -6.33 -3.04 -5.40
C SER A 77 -7.13 -3.33 -6.67
N CYS A 78 -6.83 -4.42 -7.39
CA CYS A 78 -7.61 -4.82 -8.57
C CYS A 78 -9.08 -5.15 -8.23
N ALA A 79 -9.33 -5.80 -7.08
CA ALA A 79 -10.67 -6.07 -6.60
C ALA A 79 -11.42 -4.76 -6.25
N ALA A 80 -10.75 -3.78 -5.64
CA ALA A 80 -11.32 -2.46 -5.37
C ALA A 80 -11.73 -1.73 -6.67
N LEU A 81 -10.86 -1.70 -7.68
CA LEU A 81 -11.21 -1.12 -8.99
C LEU A 81 -12.37 -1.87 -9.63
N THR A 82 -12.40 -3.20 -9.56
CA THR A 82 -13.51 -4.01 -10.07
C THR A 82 -14.82 -3.64 -9.37
N PHE A 83 -14.80 -3.47 -8.04
CA PHE A 83 -15.97 -3.04 -7.27
C PHE A 83 -16.49 -1.66 -7.73
N HIS A 84 -15.58 -0.73 -8.03
CA HIS A 84 -15.93 0.60 -8.54
C HIS A 84 -16.42 0.59 -9.99
N ILE A 85 -15.92 -0.30 -10.86
CA ILE A 85 -16.48 -0.52 -12.21
C ILE A 85 -17.96 -0.91 -12.12
N PHE A 86 -18.34 -1.72 -11.13
CA PHE A 86 -19.73 -2.11 -10.88
C PHE A 86 -20.47 -1.17 -9.93
N TYR A 87 -20.06 0.09 -9.81
CA TYR A 87 -20.72 1.10 -8.99
C TYR A 87 -20.97 0.64 -7.55
N ASN A 88 -20.01 -0.05 -6.93
CA ASN A 88 -20.15 -0.52 -5.55
C ASN A 88 -21.35 -1.47 -5.30
N GLN A 89 -21.90 -2.11 -6.33
CA GLN A 89 -23.10 -2.96 -6.24
C GLN A 89 -22.81 -4.46 -6.06
N VAL A 90 -21.53 -4.84 -5.94
CA VAL A 90 -21.12 -6.25 -5.87
C VAL A 90 -20.39 -6.53 -4.54
N PRO A 91 -21.11 -6.78 -3.43
CA PRO A 91 -20.54 -6.80 -2.08
C PRO A 91 -19.49 -7.91 -1.85
N TRP A 92 -19.58 -9.02 -2.58
CA TRP A 92 -18.60 -10.10 -2.45
C TRP A 92 -17.22 -9.69 -2.97
N VAL A 93 -17.14 -8.78 -3.95
CA VAL A 93 -15.86 -8.23 -4.45
C VAL A 93 -15.21 -7.36 -3.38
N LEU A 94 -16.00 -6.56 -2.67
CA LEU A 94 -15.53 -5.79 -1.51
C LEU A 94 -15.01 -6.71 -0.39
N THR A 95 -15.69 -7.83 -0.14
CA THR A 95 -15.25 -8.82 0.85
C THR A 95 -13.92 -9.47 0.41
N ALA A 96 -13.78 -9.80 -0.87
CA ALA A 96 -12.52 -10.30 -1.43
C ALA A 96 -11.40 -9.28 -1.31
N GLN A 97 -11.67 -8.00 -1.60
CA GLN A 97 -10.73 -6.89 -1.41
C GLN A 97 -10.23 -6.81 0.03
N ALA A 98 -11.12 -6.88 1.01
CA ALA A 98 -10.75 -6.87 2.42
C ALA A 98 -9.88 -8.08 2.81
N PHE A 99 -10.25 -9.27 2.33
CA PHE A 99 -9.48 -10.50 2.56
C PHE A 99 -8.05 -10.41 1.99
N PHE A 100 -7.91 -9.97 0.73
CA PHE A 100 -6.60 -9.82 0.09
C PHE A 100 -5.77 -8.71 0.73
N THR A 101 -6.40 -7.66 1.27
CA THR A 101 -5.71 -6.62 2.06
C THR A 101 -5.13 -7.20 3.34
N PHE A 102 -5.91 -7.97 4.09
CA PHE A 102 -5.45 -8.62 5.31
C PHE A 102 -4.28 -9.57 5.02
N MET A 103 -4.43 -10.42 4.00
CA MET A 103 -3.34 -11.31 3.58
C MET A 103 -2.11 -10.53 3.13
N GLY A 104 -2.29 -9.50 2.30
CA GLY A 104 -1.21 -8.65 1.78
C GLY A 104 -0.41 -7.96 2.89
N ASN A 105 -1.09 -7.37 3.87
CA ASN A 105 -0.44 -6.75 5.02
C ASN A 105 0.32 -7.78 5.86
N THR A 106 -0.25 -8.98 6.04
CA THR A 106 0.39 -10.07 6.78
C THR A 106 1.66 -10.55 6.06
N THR A 107 1.59 -10.80 4.75
CA THR A 107 2.75 -11.25 3.97
C THR A 107 3.82 -10.18 3.86
N LEU A 108 3.44 -8.91 3.74
CA LEU A 108 4.36 -7.78 3.78
C LEU A 108 5.06 -7.65 5.13
N CYS A 109 4.34 -7.78 6.24
CA CYS A 109 4.91 -7.75 7.58
C CYS A 109 5.97 -8.84 7.76
N ILE A 110 5.65 -10.07 7.36
CA ILE A 110 6.58 -11.21 7.43
C ILE A 110 7.80 -10.96 6.52
N ALA A 111 7.60 -10.47 5.30
CA ALA A 111 8.69 -10.20 4.37
C ALA A 111 9.61 -9.07 4.88
N ALA A 112 9.03 -8.00 5.42
CA ALA A 112 9.77 -6.90 6.02
C ALA A 112 10.61 -7.38 7.22
N GLY A 113 10.03 -8.18 8.11
CA GLY A 113 10.76 -8.79 9.23
C GLY A 113 11.93 -9.67 8.75
N ARG A 114 11.73 -10.48 7.70
CA ARG A 114 12.80 -11.29 7.10
C ARG A 114 13.93 -10.45 6.50
N ILE A 115 13.61 -9.33 5.87
CA ILE A 115 14.61 -8.39 5.34
C ILE A 115 15.37 -7.72 6.48
N ALA A 116 14.66 -7.22 7.51
CA ALA A 116 15.27 -6.59 8.67
C ALA A 116 16.27 -7.51 9.35
N MET A 117 15.86 -8.73 9.69
CA MET A 117 16.74 -9.74 10.30
C MET A 117 17.94 -10.07 9.39
N SER A 118 17.77 -10.10 8.07
CA SER A 118 18.88 -10.33 7.13
C SER A 118 19.91 -9.19 7.09
N ASN A 119 19.51 -7.99 7.49
CA ASN A 119 20.37 -6.82 7.57
C ASN A 119 20.96 -6.61 8.99
N GLY A 120 20.83 -7.59 9.88
CA GLY A 120 21.39 -7.55 11.23
C GLY A 120 20.47 -6.99 12.30
N TRP A 121 19.22 -6.64 11.97
CA TRP A 121 18.25 -6.17 12.96
C TRP A 121 17.90 -7.27 13.97
N THR A 122 17.90 -6.92 15.25
CA THR A 122 17.54 -7.84 16.34
C THR A 122 16.36 -7.33 17.16
N VAL A 123 15.60 -8.26 17.76
CA VAL A 123 14.47 -7.91 18.65
C VAL A 123 14.91 -7.09 19.88
N ASN A 124 16.19 -7.13 20.24
CA ASN A 124 16.74 -6.34 21.35
C ASN A 124 16.77 -4.83 21.03
N GLU A 125 16.75 -4.45 19.75
CA GLU A 125 16.63 -3.05 19.33
C GLU A 125 15.22 -2.48 19.56
N LEU A 126 14.22 -3.33 19.82
CA LEU A 126 12.89 -2.89 20.24
C LEU A 126 12.84 -2.46 21.71
N ASN A 127 13.84 -2.85 22.52
CA ASN A 127 13.84 -2.54 23.95
C ASN A 127 14.20 -1.04 24.13
N PRO A 128 13.28 -0.22 24.66
CA PRO A 128 13.52 1.21 24.82
C PRO A 128 14.65 1.50 25.81
N LEU A 129 14.94 0.58 26.73
CA LEU A 129 16.01 0.73 27.71
C LEU A 129 17.40 0.63 27.07
N THR A 130 17.57 -0.19 26.02
CA THR A 130 18.85 -0.27 25.28
C THR A 130 19.13 1.04 24.54
N ALA A 131 18.09 1.66 23.97
CA ALA A 131 18.19 2.97 23.31
C ALA A 131 18.50 4.09 24.31
N ILE A 132 17.83 4.12 25.47
CA ILE A 132 18.08 5.08 26.55
C ILE A 132 19.49 4.90 27.12
N SER A 133 19.92 3.66 27.35
CA SER A 133 21.26 3.34 27.84
C SER A 133 22.35 3.78 26.87
N GLY A 134 22.16 3.55 25.56
CA GLY A 134 23.10 4.00 24.52
C GLY A 134 23.17 5.52 24.41
N ALA A 135 22.03 6.21 24.53
CA ALA A 135 21.97 7.67 24.56
C ALA A 135 22.68 8.24 25.80
N PHE A 136 22.45 7.64 26.97
CA PHE A 136 23.11 8.01 28.21
C PHE A 136 24.63 7.80 28.13
N ALA A 137 25.10 6.65 27.63
CA ALA A 137 26.52 6.36 27.46
C ALA A 137 27.24 7.34 26.52
N LYS A 138 26.55 7.81 25.45
CA LYS A 138 27.05 8.87 24.56
C LYS A 138 27.13 10.22 25.26
N LEU A 139 26.14 10.57 26.09
CA LEU A 139 26.11 11.83 26.84
C LEU A 139 27.14 11.87 27.98
N THR A 140 27.43 10.72 28.60
CA THR A 140 28.42 10.62 29.68
C THR A 140 29.86 10.43 29.18
N GLY A 141 30.11 10.54 27.86
CA GLY A 141 31.47 10.56 27.31
C GLY A 141 32.23 9.24 27.41
N GLY A 142 31.55 8.09 27.39
CA GLY A 142 32.18 6.75 27.43
C GLY A 142 33.00 6.37 26.18
N GLY A 143 33.43 7.35 25.37
CA GLY A 143 34.29 7.19 24.20
C GLY A 143 35.77 7.34 24.54
N GLY A 144 36.24 6.57 25.52
CA GLY A 144 37.65 6.55 25.90
C GLY A 144 38.13 5.13 26.12
N LYS A 145 38.59 4.47 25.05
CA LYS A 145 39.90 3.82 24.91
C LYS A 145 39.88 2.78 23.77
N GLU A 146 40.87 2.97 22.88
CA GLU A 146 41.63 1.99 22.07
C GLU A 146 40.86 0.93 21.25
#